data_AF-A0A8X6KU55-F1
#
_entry.id   AF-A0A8X6KU55-F1
#
_cell.length_a   1.000
_cell.length_b   1.000
_cell.length_c   1.000
_cell.angle_alpha   90.00
_cell.angle_beta   90.00
_cell.angle_gamma   90.00
#
_symmetry.space_group_name_H-M   'P 1'
#
loop_
_entity.id
_entity.type
_entity.pdbx_description
1 polymer ?
#
loop_
_entity_poly.entity_id
_entity_poly.type
_entity_poly.pdbx_seq_one_letter_code
_entity_poly.pdbx_strand_id
1 'polypeptide(L)'
;MDAILKQKKIVKGKLTRLVSKIDDLQNQANSESIIEVYEKDVNLIDTEVNNLNDNLLSTCTDEEFNGYEIEMHDLFSKLDTLKIILKEEMKKLVRNNNNTNACQNIANTNVNNLKLPRIELPVFTSNYMDWISFRDLFLASIGNNNTLSDSQKLQYLKLSVKGEAATLLQSIQITNYNYQKAWNALTKRYENEAEIINAALNKLVSQPVLKQESASGLRKIIDTTQQCIETLQILKQPVEHWDTLIIFLLRGKLDPETLRVWTLEQTNKKNPSFAQFKSFVLCNRFFSQVPERKNICSL
;
A
#
# COMPACT_ATOMS: atom_id res chain seq x y z
N MET A 1 -32.13 25.75 -17.85
CA MET A 1 -32.42 25.79 -16.40
C MET A 1 -33.54 24.81 -16.00
N ASP A 2 -34.70 24.78 -16.69
CA ASP A 2 -35.83 23.85 -16.39
C ASP A 2 -35.50 22.34 -16.36
N ALA A 3 -34.61 21.88 -17.25
CA ALA A 3 -34.19 20.47 -17.28
C ALA A 3 -33.40 20.08 -16.01
N ILE A 4 -32.54 20.98 -15.53
CA ILE A 4 -31.72 20.79 -14.32
C ILE A 4 -32.61 20.80 -13.08
N LEU A 5 -33.58 21.72 -13.03
CA LEU A 5 -34.61 21.76 -12.00
C LEU A 5 -35.44 20.47 -11.90
N LYS A 6 -35.80 19.89 -13.06
CA LYS A 6 -36.55 18.63 -13.12
C LYS A 6 -35.69 17.46 -12.62
N GLN A 7 -34.43 17.37 -13.03
CA GLN A 7 -33.53 16.32 -12.54
C GLN A 7 -33.25 16.46 -11.03
N LYS A 8 -33.06 17.69 -10.53
CA LYS A 8 -32.92 17.98 -9.09
C LYS A 8 -34.11 17.47 -8.27
N LYS A 9 -35.35 17.71 -8.73
CA LYS A 9 -36.56 17.19 -8.06
C LYS A 9 -36.58 15.65 -8.01
N ILE A 10 -36.12 15.00 -9.08
CA ILE A 10 -36.04 13.53 -9.15
C ILE A 10 -35.01 13.00 -8.14
N VAL A 11 -33.81 13.59 -8.11
CA VAL A 11 -32.73 13.16 -7.21
C VAL A 11 -33.09 13.41 -5.75
N LYS A 12 -33.69 14.56 -5.42
CA LYS A 12 -34.25 14.84 -4.08
C LYS A 12 -35.29 13.80 -3.66
N GLY A 13 -36.20 13.42 -4.56
CA GLY A 13 -37.20 12.38 -4.30
C GLY A 13 -36.60 10.99 -4.08
N LYS A 14 -35.55 10.62 -4.82
CA LYS A 14 -34.79 9.37 -4.59
C LYS A 14 -34.10 9.40 -3.22
N LEU A 15 -33.46 10.51 -2.87
CA LEU A 15 -32.77 10.68 -1.59
C LEU A 15 -33.74 10.56 -0.41
N THR A 16 -34.88 11.25 -0.43
CA THR A 16 -35.89 11.16 0.66
C THR A 16 -36.43 9.73 0.82
N ARG A 17 -36.64 9.00 -0.28
CA ARG A 17 -37.07 7.59 -0.21
C ARG A 17 -36.00 6.69 0.40
N LEU A 18 -34.74 6.96 0.10
CA LEU A 18 -33.62 6.19 0.62
C LEU A 18 -33.37 6.51 2.11
N VAL A 19 -33.54 7.76 2.54
CA VAL A 19 -33.54 8.16 3.96
C VAL A 19 -34.59 7.36 4.73
N SER A 20 -35.85 7.35 4.29
CA SER A 20 -36.92 6.60 4.96
C SER A 20 -36.61 5.10 5.04
N LYS A 21 -36.05 4.52 3.97
CA LYS A 21 -35.66 3.11 3.97
C LYS A 21 -34.51 2.82 4.93
N ILE A 22 -33.55 3.72 5.08
CA ILE A 22 -32.43 3.57 6.02
C ILE A 22 -32.87 3.79 7.47
N ASP A 23 -33.80 4.70 7.73
CA ASP A 23 -34.41 4.86 9.05
C ASP A 23 -35.20 3.61 9.45
N ASP A 24 -35.89 2.97 8.49
CA ASP A 24 -36.55 1.67 8.73
C ASP A 24 -35.52 0.56 9.06
N LEU A 25 -34.29 0.64 8.52
CA LEU A 25 -33.21 -0.32 8.81
C LEU A 25 -32.68 -0.18 10.24
N GLN A 26 -32.59 1.03 10.79
CA GLN A 26 -32.12 1.22 12.18
C GLN A 26 -33.02 0.49 13.20
N ASN A 27 -34.25 0.13 12.82
CA ASN A 27 -35.25 -0.52 13.66
C ASN A 27 -35.35 -2.05 13.48
N GLN A 28 -34.57 -2.66 12.56
CA GLN A 28 -34.62 -4.11 12.29
C GLN A 28 -33.22 -4.75 12.29
N ALA A 29 -33.15 -6.05 12.64
CA ALA A 29 -31.91 -6.82 12.55
C ALA A 29 -31.62 -7.16 11.09
N ASN A 30 -30.69 -6.43 10.46
CA ASN A 30 -30.43 -6.54 9.02
C ASN A 30 -29.19 -7.38 8.70
N SER A 31 -29.20 -8.01 7.53
CA SER A 31 -28.07 -8.76 7.00
C SER A 31 -27.10 -7.86 6.22
N GLU A 32 -25.81 -8.23 6.19
CA GLU A 32 -24.74 -7.54 5.46
C GLU A 32 -25.09 -7.28 3.99
N SER A 33 -25.74 -8.26 3.34
CA SER A 33 -26.20 -8.16 1.94
C SER A 33 -27.22 -7.05 1.68
N ILE A 34 -28.03 -6.67 2.67
CA ILE A 34 -29.02 -5.60 2.53
C ILE A 34 -28.32 -4.24 2.62
N ILE A 35 -27.32 -4.13 3.50
CA ILE A 35 -26.52 -2.91 3.65
C ILE A 35 -25.67 -2.64 2.40
N GLU A 36 -25.10 -3.69 1.79
CA GLU A 36 -24.35 -3.56 0.51
C GLU A 36 -25.23 -3.05 -0.64
N VAL A 37 -26.50 -3.48 -0.71
CA VAL A 37 -27.45 -2.98 -1.72
C VAL A 37 -27.72 -1.49 -1.52
N TYR A 38 -27.90 -1.04 -0.28
CA TYR A 38 -28.11 0.38 0.01
C TYR A 38 -26.86 1.24 -0.19
N GLU A 39 -25.67 0.70 0.09
CA GLU A 39 -24.41 1.37 -0.23
C GLU A 39 -24.28 1.62 -1.74
N LYS A 40 -24.67 0.62 -2.56
CA LYS A 40 -24.70 0.77 -4.02
C LYS A 40 -25.70 1.84 -4.47
N ASP A 41 -26.89 1.87 -3.89
CA ASP A 41 -27.92 2.88 -4.20
C ASP A 41 -27.48 4.29 -3.76
N VAL A 42 -26.82 4.43 -2.60
CA VAL A 42 -26.25 5.71 -2.13
C VAL A 42 -25.15 6.20 -3.06
N ASN A 43 -24.24 5.32 -3.49
CA ASN A 43 -23.17 5.68 -4.43
C ASN A 43 -23.72 6.09 -5.81
N LEU A 44 -24.80 5.45 -6.26
CA LEU A 44 -25.48 5.85 -7.50
C LEU A 44 -26.08 7.26 -7.37
N ILE A 45 -26.78 7.54 -6.28
CA ILE A 45 -27.35 8.89 -6.04
C ILE A 45 -26.24 9.93 -5.88
N ASP A 46 -25.11 9.58 -5.25
CA ASP A 46 -23.94 10.46 -5.13
C ASP A 46 -23.38 10.87 -6.50
N THR A 47 -23.24 9.91 -7.42
CA THR A 47 -22.84 10.23 -8.80
C THR A 47 -23.88 11.09 -9.53
N GLU A 48 -25.17 10.88 -9.30
CA GLU A 48 -26.23 11.71 -9.88
C GLU A 48 -26.21 13.15 -9.30
N VAL A 49 -25.96 13.34 -8.00
CA VAL A 49 -25.84 14.66 -7.35
C VAL A 49 -24.59 15.40 -7.83
N ASN A 50 -23.45 14.73 -7.93
CA ASN A 50 -22.21 15.33 -8.45
C ASN A 50 -22.37 15.78 -9.91
N ASN A 51 -22.95 14.93 -10.77
CA ASN A 51 -23.26 15.30 -12.14
C ASN A 51 -24.23 16.48 -12.23
N LEU A 52 -25.21 16.59 -11.32
CA LEU A 52 -26.09 17.76 -11.27
C LEU A 52 -25.35 19.02 -10.86
N ASN A 53 -24.43 18.93 -9.91
CA ASN A 53 -23.60 20.04 -9.47
C ASN A 53 -22.68 20.56 -10.60
N ASP A 54 -22.03 19.65 -11.33
CA ASP A 54 -21.13 20.00 -12.43
C ASP A 54 -21.88 20.60 -13.63
N ASN A 55 -23.07 20.07 -13.93
CA ASN A 55 -23.95 20.63 -14.96
C ASN A 55 -24.50 22.02 -14.56
N LEU A 56 -24.72 22.26 -13.27
CA LEU A 56 -25.15 23.56 -12.75
C LEU A 56 -24.00 24.58 -12.82
N LEU A 57 -22.79 24.19 -12.41
CA LEU A 57 -21.58 25.03 -12.47
C LEU A 57 -21.21 25.45 -13.90
N SER A 58 -21.52 24.61 -14.89
CA SER A 58 -21.22 24.88 -16.30
C SER A 58 -22.31 25.68 -17.05
N THR A 59 -23.52 25.84 -16.47
CA THR A 59 -24.68 26.41 -17.20
C THR A 59 -25.22 27.72 -16.60
N CYS A 60 -24.81 28.15 -15.40
CA CYS A 60 -25.44 29.28 -14.69
C CYS A 60 -24.72 30.63 -14.83
N THR A 61 -25.50 31.73 -14.82
CA THR A 61 -25.05 33.13 -14.63
C THR A 61 -25.32 33.60 -13.19
N ASP A 62 -24.52 34.54 -12.67
CA ASP A 62 -24.36 34.86 -11.24
C ASP A 62 -25.65 35.20 -10.45
N GLU A 63 -26.71 35.70 -11.08
CA GLU A 63 -27.91 36.20 -10.37
C GLU A 63 -28.89 35.10 -9.90
N GLU A 64 -28.81 33.86 -10.42
CA GLU A 64 -29.68 32.74 -10.04
C GLU A 64 -29.05 31.78 -9.00
N PHE A 65 -27.80 32.04 -8.60
CA PHE A 65 -26.93 31.07 -7.92
C PHE A 65 -27.27 30.86 -6.44
N ASN A 66 -27.66 31.93 -5.73
CA ASN A 66 -27.72 31.95 -4.27
C ASN A 66 -28.82 31.04 -3.66
N GLY A 67 -29.95 30.85 -4.35
CA GLY A 67 -31.02 29.95 -3.90
C GLY A 67 -30.72 28.47 -4.16
N TYR A 68 -29.93 28.17 -5.20
CA TYR A 68 -29.59 26.80 -5.57
C TYR A 68 -28.43 26.24 -4.77
N GLU A 69 -27.48 27.09 -4.37
CA GLU A 69 -26.33 26.70 -3.54
C GLU A 69 -26.78 26.12 -2.20
N ILE A 70 -27.74 26.76 -1.54
CA ILE A 70 -28.31 26.30 -0.26
C ILE A 70 -29.01 24.94 -0.42
N GLU A 71 -29.78 24.76 -1.50
CA GLU A 71 -30.50 23.51 -1.75
C GLU A 71 -29.58 22.37 -2.21
N MET A 72 -28.50 22.66 -2.92
CA MET A 72 -27.47 21.68 -3.26
C MET A 72 -26.67 21.27 -2.02
N HIS A 73 -26.33 22.23 -1.16
CA HIS A 73 -25.69 21.96 0.11
C HIS A 73 -26.55 21.06 1.02
N ASP A 74 -27.88 21.27 1.06
CA ASP A 74 -28.82 20.40 1.77
C ASP A 74 -28.83 18.96 1.19
N LEU A 75 -28.72 18.79 -0.13
CA LEU A 75 -28.65 17.47 -0.77
C LEU A 75 -27.33 16.74 -0.46
N PHE A 76 -26.20 17.43 -0.52
CA PHE A 76 -24.89 16.86 -0.17
C PHE A 76 -24.82 16.49 1.31
N SER A 77 -25.30 17.36 2.19
CA SER A 77 -25.36 17.10 3.64
C SER A 77 -26.20 15.86 3.96
N LYS A 78 -27.36 15.71 3.32
CA LYS A 78 -28.20 14.50 3.47
C LYS A 78 -27.57 13.24 2.91
N LEU A 79 -26.75 13.33 1.85
CA LEU A 79 -26.00 12.17 1.35
C LEU A 79 -24.91 11.75 2.33
N ASP A 80 -24.20 12.71 2.90
CA ASP A 80 -23.11 12.44 3.85
C ASP A 80 -23.64 11.82 5.14
N THR A 81 -24.78 12.28 5.66
CA THR A 81 -25.40 11.66 6.84
C THR A 81 -25.79 10.21 6.57
N LEU A 82 -26.32 9.88 5.38
CA LEU A 82 -26.66 8.50 5.03
C LEU A 82 -25.42 7.61 4.87
N LYS A 83 -24.35 8.12 4.27
CA LYS A 83 -23.06 7.40 4.17
C LYS A 83 -22.50 7.09 5.56
N ILE A 84 -22.63 8.02 6.51
CA ILE A 84 -22.20 7.82 7.90
C ILE A 84 -23.05 6.75 8.58
N ILE A 85 -24.38 6.83 8.46
CA ILE A 85 -25.31 5.87 9.07
C ILE A 85 -25.04 4.45 8.56
N LEU A 86 -24.88 4.26 7.24
CA LEU A 86 -24.58 2.93 6.67
C LEU A 86 -23.26 2.34 7.18
N LYS A 87 -22.20 3.17 7.27
CA LYS A 87 -20.91 2.75 7.82
C LYS A 87 -21.00 2.36 9.30
N GLU A 88 -21.84 3.04 10.06
CA GLU A 88 -22.06 2.74 11.46
C GLU A 88 -22.85 1.44 11.64
N GLU A 89 -23.87 1.20 10.81
CA GLU A 89 -24.62 -0.06 10.80
C GLU A 89 -23.75 -1.27 10.39
N MET A 90 -22.87 -1.14 9.39
CA MET A 90 -21.90 -2.21 9.08
C MET A 90 -20.99 -2.53 10.27
N LYS A 91 -20.51 -1.51 10.99
CA LYS A 91 -19.67 -1.73 12.18
C LYS A 91 -20.42 -2.44 13.30
N LYS A 92 -21.72 -2.13 13.49
CA LYS A 92 -22.57 -2.84 14.47
C LYS A 92 -22.75 -4.31 14.10
N LEU A 93 -22.95 -4.65 12.83
CA LEU A 93 -23.07 -6.04 12.38
C LEU A 93 -21.76 -6.84 12.56
N VAL A 94 -20.62 -6.26 12.18
CA VAL A 94 -19.30 -6.90 12.37
C VAL A 94 -18.99 -7.12 13.85
N ARG A 95 -19.41 -6.20 14.73
CA ARG A 95 -19.24 -6.33 16.18
C ARG A 95 -20.18 -7.39 16.79
N ASN A 96 -21.41 -7.54 16.28
CA ASN A 96 -22.35 -8.57 16.74
C ASN A 96 -21.95 -9.99 16.29
N ASN A 97 -21.41 -10.16 15.08
CA ASN A 97 -20.93 -11.46 14.59
C ASN A 97 -19.73 -12.03 15.37
N ASN A 98 -18.97 -11.19 16.08
CA ASN A 98 -17.87 -11.62 16.93
C ASN A 98 -18.31 -12.08 18.33
N ASN A 99 -19.55 -11.80 18.74
CA ASN A 99 -20.07 -12.13 20.07
C ASN A 99 -20.95 -13.40 20.12
N THR A 100 -21.31 -13.99 18.97
CA THR A 100 -22.22 -15.16 18.91
C THR A 100 -21.56 -16.49 18.55
N ASN A 101 -20.25 -16.54 18.31
CA ASN A 101 -19.54 -17.78 17.95
C ASN A 101 -18.98 -18.54 19.16
N ALA A 102 -19.83 -18.79 20.16
CA ALA A 102 -19.65 -19.91 21.08
C ALA A 102 -20.66 -21.00 20.73
N CYS A 103 -20.13 -22.13 20.26
CA CYS A 103 -20.74 -23.45 20.09
C CYS A 103 -21.47 -23.81 18.77
N GLN A 104 -20.90 -24.86 18.13
CA GLN A 104 -21.53 -25.99 17.39
C GLN A 104 -21.68 -25.93 15.85
N ASN A 105 -20.67 -26.53 15.19
CA ASN A 105 -20.71 -27.63 14.21
C ASN A 105 -21.67 -27.64 12.99
N ILE A 106 -21.01 -27.65 11.81
CA ILE A 106 -21.22 -28.47 10.60
C ILE A 106 -22.57 -28.36 9.87
N ALA A 107 -22.58 -27.61 8.76
CA ALA A 107 -23.11 -28.08 7.48
C ALA A 107 -22.60 -27.20 6.33
N ASN A 108 -22.08 -27.84 5.29
CA ASN A 108 -21.59 -27.24 4.04
C ASN A 108 -22.60 -26.29 3.40
N THR A 109 -22.21 -25.04 3.19
CA THR A 109 -22.75 -24.22 2.10
C THR A 109 -21.60 -23.55 1.35
N ASN A 110 -21.55 -23.83 0.05
CA ASN A 110 -20.58 -23.32 -0.90
C ASN A 110 -20.63 -21.79 -0.92
N VAL A 111 -19.71 -21.17 -0.19
CA VAL A 111 -19.34 -19.76 -0.42
C VAL A 111 -18.72 -19.68 -1.81
N ASN A 112 -19.24 -18.75 -2.62
CA ASN A 112 -18.69 -18.39 -3.92
C ASN A 112 -17.19 -18.12 -3.80
N ASN A 113 -16.39 -19.15 -4.13
CA ASN A 113 -14.95 -19.08 -4.19
C ASN A 113 -14.56 -18.21 -5.40
N LEU A 114 -14.59 -16.89 -5.23
CA LEU A 114 -13.56 -16.04 -5.83
C LEU A 114 -12.23 -16.59 -5.30
N LYS A 115 -11.64 -17.56 -6.02
CA LYS A 115 -10.31 -18.06 -5.72
C LYS A 115 -9.35 -16.90 -5.99
N LEU A 116 -9.16 -16.08 -4.97
CA LEU A 116 -7.98 -15.24 -4.85
C LEU A 116 -6.77 -16.11 -5.21
N PRO A 117 -5.78 -15.56 -5.95
CA PRO A 117 -4.54 -16.27 -6.23
C PRO A 117 -4.06 -16.90 -4.92
N ARG A 118 -3.85 -18.22 -4.95
CA ARG A 118 -3.42 -18.96 -3.76
C ARG A 118 -2.12 -18.31 -3.28
N ILE A 119 -2.14 -17.72 -2.09
CA ILE A 119 -0.96 -17.09 -1.51
C ILE A 119 0.14 -18.13 -1.45
N GLU A 120 1.19 -17.92 -2.24
CA GLU A 120 2.36 -18.80 -2.24
C GLU A 120 3.11 -18.62 -0.92
N LEU A 121 3.70 -19.70 -0.44
CA LEU A 121 4.47 -19.67 0.79
C LEU A 121 5.68 -18.73 0.60
N PRO A 122 5.97 -17.85 1.58
CA PRO A 122 7.13 -16.99 1.49
C PRO A 122 8.39 -17.86 1.42
N VAL A 123 9.32 -17.48 0.54
CA VAL A 123 10.56 -18.21 0.32
C VAL A 123 11.73 -17.43 0.92
N PHE A 124 12.49 -18.07 1.80
CA PHE A 124 13.69 -17.50 2.38
C PHE A 124 14.94 -18.14 1.78
N THR A 125 15.80 -17.34 1.17
CA THR A 125 17.03 -17.80 0.51
C THR A 125 18.29 -17.59 1.35
N SER A 126 18.16 -17.48 2.67
CA SER A 126 19.29 -17.24 3.59
C SER A 126 19.93 -15.84 3.50
N ASN A 127 19.27 -14.87 2.86
CA ASN A 127 19.75 -13.50 2.78
C ASN A 127 19.31 -12.69 4.01
N TYR A 128 20.26 -12.10 4.75
CA TYR A 128 19.98 -11.28 5.93
C TYR A 128 19.04 -10.10 5.65
N MET A 129 19.12 -9.49 4.46
CA MET A 129 18.26 -8.36 4.09
C MET A 129 16.79 -8.74 3.99
N ASP A 130 16.52 -9.99 3.59
CA ASP A 130 15.17 -10.48 3.35
C ASP A 130 14.58 -11.15 4.61
N TRP A 131 15.38 -11.29 5.69
CA TRP A 131 14.98 -11.98 6.92
C TRP A 131 13.79 -11.32 7.60
N ILE A 132 13.81 -9.99 7.76
CA ILE A 132 12.74 -9.25 8.44
C ILE A 132 11.42 -9.44 7.70
N SER A 133 11.41 -9.21 6.39
CA SER A 133 10.22 -9.40 5.55
C SER A 133 9.74 -10.85 5.55
N PHE A 134 10.65 -11.81 5.45
CA PHE A 134 10.30 -13.24 5.53
C PHE A 134 9.67 -13.61 6.86
N ARG A 135 10.29 -13.22 7.98
CA ARG A 135 9.84 -13.50 9.34
C ARG A 135 8.41 -12.97 9.52
N ASP A 136 8.17 -11.72 9.15
CA ASP A 136 6.88 -11.07 9.34
C ASP A 136 5.79 -11.71 8.46
N LEU A 137 6.10 -12.01 7.19
CA LEU A 137 5.19 -12.71 6.27
C LEU A 137 4.87 -14.14 6.74
N PHE A 138 5.88 -14.87 7.21
CA PHE A 138 5.72 -16.25 7.70
C PHE A 138 4.88 -16.29 8.98
N LEU A 139 5.16 -15.39 9.93
CA LEU A 139 4.37 -15.28 11.16
C LEU A 139 2.92 -14.90 10.86
N ALA A 140 2.68 -13.94 9.97
CA ALA A 140 1.34 -13.53 9.58
C ALA A 140 0.55 -14.65 8.88
N SER A 141 1.22 -15.45 8.04
CA SER A 141 0.56 -16.47 7.22
C SER A 141 0.38 -17.81 7.95
N ILE A 142 1.39 -18.23 8.71
CA ILE A 142 1.50 -19.61 9.25
C ILE A 142 1.77 -19.61 10.74
N GLY A 143 2.71 -18.80 11.22
CA GLY A 143 3.15 -18.82 12.62
C GLY A 143 2.01 -18.51 13.59
N ASN A 144 1.21 -17.49 13.29
CA ASN A 144 0.08 -17.02 14.11
C ASN A 144 -1.23 -17.75 13.81
N ASN A 145 -1.22 -18.73 12.89
CA ASN A 145 -2.40 -19.50 12.56
C ASN A 145 -2.65 -20.59 13.61
N ASN A 146 -3.74 -20.47 14.37
CA ASN A 146 -4.12 -21.42 15.43
C ASN A 146 -4.77 -22.71 14.89
N THR A 147 -5.10 -22.78 13.60
CA THR A 147 -5.68 -23.98 12.98
C THR A 147 -4.64 -25.03 12.63
N LEU A 148 -3.38 -24.62 12.47
CA LEU A 148 -2.27 -25.50 12.11
C LEU A 148 -1.57 -26.00 13.37
N SER A 149 -1.33 -27.30 13.43
CA SER A 149 -0.46 -27.89 14.45
C SER A 149 1.00 -27.46 14.25
N ASP A 150 1.78 -27.45 15.33
CA ASP A 150 3.19 -27.06 15.28
C ASP A 150 4.02 -27.94 14.32
N SER A 151 3.68 -29.23 14.21
CA SER A 151 4.30 -30.14 13.23
C SER A 151 4.02 -29.71 11.78
N GLN A 152 2.79 -29.27 11.47
CA GLN A 152 2.44 -28.72 10.15
C GLN A 152 3.14 -27.39 9.92
N LYS A 153 3.21 -26.51 10.92
CA LYS A 153 3.97 -25.24 10.83
C LYS A 153 5.45 -25.51 10.54
N LEU A 154 6.05 -26.52 11.16
CA LEU A 154 7.43 -26.93 10.91
C LEU A 154 7.62 -27.50 9.50
N GLN A 155 6.65 -28.28 8.99
CA GLN A 155 6.68 -28.74 7.61
C GLN A 155 6.65 -27.57 6.62
N TYR A 156 5.76 -26.60 6.84
CA TYR A 156 5.72 -25.39 6.02
C TYR A 156 7.01 -24.56 6.13
N LEU A 157 7.55 -24.42 7.34
CA LEU A 157 8.82 -23.74 7.56
C LEU A 157 9.93 -24.36 6.71
N LYS A 158 10.06 -25.69 6.72
CA LYS A 158 11.05 -26.42 5.91
C LYS A 158 10.87 -26.25 4.40
N LEU A 159 9.63 -26.09 3.92
CA LEU A 159 9.34 -25.84 2.51
C LEU A 159 9.63 -24.38 2.10
N SER A 160 9.46 -23.46 3.04
CA SER A 160 9.70 -22.03 2.87
C SER A 160 11.17 -21.65 2.88
N VAL A 161 12.03 -22.35 3.62
CA VAL A 161 13.48 -22.06 3.65
C VAL A 161 14.25 -22.79 2.54
N LYS A 162 15.24 -22.12 1.95
CA LYS A 162 16.16 -22.65 0.95
C LYS A 162 17.61 -22.29 1.29
N GLY A 163 18.54 -23.07 0.75
CA GLY A 163 19.99 -22.84 0.90
C GLY A 163 20.51 -23.20 2.30
N GLU A 164 21.32 -22.31 2.88
CA GLU A 164 21.96 -22.51 4.18
C GLU A 164 20.95 -22.67 5.32
N ALA A 165 19.89 -21.87 5.32
CA ALA A 165 18.79 -21.95 6.28
C ALA A 165 18.06 -23.30 6.25
N ALA A 166 17.92 -23.91 5.06
CA ALA A 166 17.34 -25.25 4.93
C ALA A 166 18.25 -26.33 5.51
N THR A 167 19.57 -26.18 5.33
CA THR A 167 20.59 -27.08 5.88
C THR A 167 20.57 -27.05 7.42
N LEU A 168 20.40 -25.86 8.01
CA LEU A 168 20.25 -25.68 9.46
C LEU A 168 19.07 -26.48 10.03
N LEU A 169 17.95 -26.51 9.29
CA LEU A 169 16.73 -27.20 9.70
C LEU A 169 16.68 -28.68 9.31
N GLN A 170 17.59 -29.15 8.46
CA GLN A 170 17.53 -30.50 7.89
C GLN A 170 17.56 -31.58 8.99
N SER A 171 18.42 -31.41 9.99
CA SER A 171 18.60 -32.35 11.12
C SER A 171 17.42 -32.41 12.09
N ILE A 172 16.50 -31.44 12.04
CA ILE A 172 15.36 -31.36 12.95
C ILE A 172 14.20 -32.21 12.43
N GLN A 173 13.76 -33.19 13.22
CA GLN A 173 12.61 -34.03 12.88
C GLN A 173 11.30 -33.24 12.96
N ILE A 174 10.37 -33.51 12.04
CA ILE A 174 9.05 -32.87 11.99
C ILE A 174 8.19 -33.41 13.13
N THR A 175 8.17 -32.71 14.26
CA THR A 175 7.33 -33.01 15.43
C THR A 175 6.80 -31.71 16.03
N ASN A 176 5.68 -31.76 16.76
CA ASN A 176 5.09 -30.56 17.39
C ASN A 176 6.09 -29.88 18.34
N TYR A 177 6.84 -30.67 19.12
CA TYR A 177 7.82 -30.16 20.08
C TYR A 177 9.02 -29.44 19.42
N ASN A 178 9.35 -29.79 18.18
CA ASN A 178 10.53 -29.29 17.50
C ASN A 178 10.30 -27.99 16.72
N TYR A 179 9.05 -27.56 16.51
CA TYR A 179 8.76 -26.31 15.80
C TYR A 179 9.44 -25.11 16.45
N GLN A 180 9.23 -24.92 17.76
CA GLN A 180 9.83 -23.81 18.49
C GLN A 180 11.37 -23.86 18.46
N LYS A 181 11.96 -25.06 18.51
CA LYS A 181 13.42 -25.23 18.40
C LYS A 181 13.94 -24.82 17.03
N ALA A 182 13.25 -25.24 15.96
CA ALA A 182 13.59 -24.87 14.59
C ALA A 182 13.47 -23.37 14.36
N TRP A 183 12.37 -22.76 14.81
CA TRP A 183 12.15 -21.32 14.71
C TRP A 183 13.22 -20.53 15.47
N ASN A 184 13.48 -20.90 16.73
CA ASN A 184 14.52 -20.26 17.54
C ASN A 184 15.92 -20.42 16.93
N ALA A 185 16.23 -21.54 16.27
CA ALA A 185 17.51 -21.74 15.58
C ALA A 185 17.67 -20.77 14.40
N LEU A 186 16.62 -20.56 13.60
CA LEU A 186 16.62 -19.58 12.52
C LEU A 186 16.74 -18.14 13.05
N THR A 187 15.89 -17.77 14.01
CA THR A 187 15.96 -16.47 14.69
C THR A 187 17.36 -16.22 15.24
N LYS A 188 17.95 -17.16 15.98
CA LYS A 188 19.29 -16.97 16.55
C LYS A 188 20.37 -16.71 15.48
N ARG A 189 20.23 -17.28 14.27
CA ARG A 189 21.24 -17.15 13.20
C ARG A 189 21.01 -15.91 12.34
N TYR A 190 19.75 -15.58 12.02
CA TYR A 190 19.40 -14.56 11.03
C TYR A 190 18.85 -13.27 11.66
N GLU A 191 18.37 -13.30 12.90
CA GLU A 191 17.92 -12.13 13.67
C GLU A 191 19.10 -11.47 14.40
N ASN A 192 20.21 -11.30 13.68
CA ASN A 192 21.36 -10.54 14.15
C ASN A 192 21.31 -9.15 13.50
N GLU A 193 20.86 -8.15 14.25
CA GLU A 193 20.72 -6.78 13.77
C GLU A 193 22.03 -6.23 13.17
N ALA A 194 23.19 -6.56 13.76
CA ALA A 194 24.49 -6.10 13.25
C ALA A 194 24.80 -6.68 11.86
N GLU A 195 24.49 -7.96 11.63
CA GLU A 195 24.68 -8.59 10.31
C GLU A 195 23.70 -8.04 9.28
N ILE A 196 22.45 -7.75 9.67
CA ILE A 196 21.46 -7.14 8.76
C ILE A 196 21.89 -5.71 8.40
N ILE A 197 22.36 -4.92 9.38
CA ILE A 197 22.92 -3.58 9.14
C ILE A 197 24.11 -3.67 8.20
N ASN A 198 25.08 -4.56 8.47
CA ASN A 198 26.25 -4.74 7.64
C ASN A 198 25.87 -5.18 6.22
N ALA A 199 24.92 -6.10 6.07
CA ALA A 199 24.40 -6.51 4.77
C ALA A 199 23.77 -5.33 4.01
N ALA A 200 23.04 -4.45 4.72
CA ALA A 200 22.42 -3.26 4.13
C ALA A 200 23.45 -2.24 3.66
N LEU A 201 24.44 -1.94 4.50
CA LEU A 201 25.53 -1.03 4.17
C LEU A 201 26.39 -1.60 3.03
N ASN A 202 26.72 -2.89 3.08
CA ASN A 202 27.46 -3.55 2.02
C ASN A 202 26.67 -3.49 0.70
N LYS A 203 25.36 -3.76 0.71
CA LYS A 203 24.52 -3.66 -0.48
C LYS A 203 24.48 -2.23 -1.02
N LEU A 204 24.40 -1.22 -0.13
CA LEU A 204 24.41 0.20 -0.49
C LEU A 204 25.72 0.61 -1.18
N VAL A 205 26.87 0.22 -0.63
CA VAL A 205 28.21 0.59 -1.11
C VAL A 205 28.63 -0.22 -2.34
N SER A 206 28.26 -1.51 -2.40
CA SER A 206 28.65 -2.43 -3.47
C SER A 206 27.81 -2.33 -4.74
N GLN A 207 26.89 -1.36 -4.83
CA GLN A 207 26.09 -1.15 -6.04
C GLN A 207 26.97 -0.99 -7.29
N PRO A 208 26.55 -1.55 -8.44
CA PRO A 208 27.33 -1.46 -9.67
C PRO A 208 27.36 -0.02 -10.19
N VAL A 209 28.52 0.37 -10.74
CA VAL A 209 28.68 1.67 -11.41
C VAL A 209 28.08 1.60 -12.81
N LEU A 210 27.25 2.58 -13.16
CA LEU A 210 26.73 2.73 -14.52
C LEU A 210 27.83 3.28 -15.43
N LYS A 211 28.20 2.50 -16.44
CA LYS A 211 29.19 2.92 -17.45
C LYS A 211 28.58 3.76 -18.57
N GLN A 212 27.28 3.59 -18.80
CA GLN A 212 26.53 4.22 -19.88
C GLN A 212 25.16 4.63 -19.35
N GLU A 213 24.55 5.58 -20.04
CA GLU A 213 23.21 6.04 -19.71
C GLU A 213 22.20 4.88 -19.78
N SER A 214 21.53 4.61 -18.66
CA SER A 214 20.54 3.54 -18.58
C SER A 214 19.46 3.91 -17.57
N ALA A 215 18.25 4.18 -18.08
CA ALA A 215 17.09 4.48 -17.23
C ALA A 215 16.76 3.33 -16.27
N SER A 216 16.86 2.08 -16.74
CA SER A 216 16.68 0.90 -15.88
C SER A 216 17.78 0.78 -14.82
N GLY A 217 19.02 1.14 -15.17
CA GLY A 217 20.14 1.16 -14.24
C GLY A 217 19.98 2.21 -13.14
N LEU A 218 19.62 3.44 -13.53
CA LEU A 218 19.36 4.55 -12.61
C LEU A 218 18.23 4.23 -11.63
N ARG A 219 17.11 3.69 -12.15
CA ARG A 219 15.99 3.25 -11.30
C ARG A 219 16.44 2.16 -10.32
N LYS A 220 17.18 1.16 -10.79
CA LYS A 220 17.68 0.07 -9.93
C LYS A 220 18.58 0.58 -8.80
N ILE A 221 19.43 1.58 -9.07
CA ILE A 221 20.27 2.20 -8.05
C ILE A 221 19.42 2.91 -6.99
N ILE A 222 18.44 3.71 -7.42
CA ILE A 222 17.54 4.41 -6.50
C ILE A 222 16.72 3.42 -5.68
N ASP A 223 16.11 2.41 -6.31
CA ASP A 223 15.28 1.40 -5.63
C ASP A 223 16.12 0.59 -4.62
N THR A 224 17.34 0.19 -5.00
CA THR A 224 18.25 -0.53 -4.10
C THR A 224 18.64 0.34 -2.90
N THR A 225 18.93 1.62 -3.14
CA THR A 225 19.31 2.57 -2.09
C THR A 225 18.15 2.81 -1.13
N GLN A 226 16.94 3.03 -1.67
CA GLN A 226 15.71 3.17 -0.90
C GLN A 226 15.46 1.94 -0.01
N GLN A 227 15.57 0.73 -0.59
CA GLN A 227 15.42 -0.52 0.17
C GLN A 227 16.42 -0.61 1.34
N CYS A 228 17.68 -0.20 1.12
CA CYS A 228 18.69 -0.21 2.19
C CYS A 228 18.35 0.80 3.29
N ILE A 229 17.93 2.02 2.93
CA ILE A 229 17.53 3.07 3.87
C ILE A 229 16.34 2.60 4.72
N GLU A 230 15.31 2.04 4.10
CA GLU A 230 14.12 1.51 4.79
C GLU A 230 14.48 0.39 5.76
N THR A 231 15.36 -0.53 5.35
CA THR A 231 15.85 -1.61 6.24
C THR A 231 16.57 -1.04 7.47
N LEU A 232 17.41 -0.03 7.26
CA LEU A 232 18.13 0.65 8.34
C LEU A 232 17.20 1.45 9.27
N GLN A 233 16.12 2.04 8.74
CA GLN A 233 15.07 2.71 9.53
C GLN A 233 14.33 1.73 10.42
N ILE A 234 13.96 0.56 9.90
CA ILE A 234 13.32 -0.50 10.68
C ILE A 234 14.22 -0.91 11.86
N LEU A 235 15.53 -0.96 11.65
CA LEU A 235 16.56 -1.23 12.67
C LEU A 235 16.97 0.01 13.48
N LYS A 236 16.17 1.09 13.44
CA LYS A 236 16.32 2.32 14.23
C LYS A 236 17.68 3.01 14.06
N GLN A 237 18.32 2.86 12.90
CA GLN A 237 19.52 3.61 12.57
C GLN A 237 19.17 5.06 12.18
N PRO A 238 19.99 6.06 12.54
CA PRO A 238 19.69 7.48 12.34
C PRO A 238 19.93 7.94 10.90
N VAL A 239 19.21 7.37 9.93
CA VAL A 239 19.41 7.62 8.50
C VAL A 239 18.91 8.98 8.03
N GLU A 240 18.14 9.71 8.85
CA GLU A 240 17.53 11.00 8.49
C GLU A 240 18.58 12.07 8.16
N HIS A 241 19.79 11.89 8.68
CA HIS A 241 20.90 12.83 8.52
C HIS A 241 21.93 12.36 7.47
N TRP A 242 21.66 11.23 6.79
CA TRP A 242 22.65 10.59 5.90
C TRP A 242 22.56 11.08 4.46
N ASP A 243 21.65 12.00 4.14
CA ASP A 243 21.44 12.53 2.78
C ASP A 243 22.74 12.91 2.07
N THR A 244 23.62 13.67 2.73
CA THR A 244 24.91 14.08 2.16
C THR A 244 25.81 12.88 1.84
N LEU A 245 25.87 11.90 2.74
CA LEU A 245 26.69 10.69 2.56
C LEU A 245 26.14 9.79 1.47
N ILE A 246 24.81 9.60 1.45
CA ILE A 246 24.12 8.78 0.44
C ILE A 246 24.30 9.42 -0.94
N ILE A 247 24.09 10.73 -1.08
CA ILE A 247 24.29 11.44 -2.35
C ILE A 247 25.75 11.32 -2.79
N PHE A 248 26.72 11.48 -1.88
CA PHE A 248 28.13 11.30 -2.21
C PHE A 248 28.42 9.89 -2.75
N LEU A 249 27.92 8.84 -2.09
CA LEU A 249 28.08 7.46 -2.53
C LEU A 249 27.43 7.21 -3.90
N LEU A 250 26.19 7.69 -4.09
CA LEU A 250 25.46 7.49 -5.34
C LEU A 250 26.08 8.24 -6.50
N ARG A 251 26.68 9.41 -6.28
CA ARG A 251 27.46 10.09 -7.32
C ARG A 251 28.58 9.21 -7.87
N GLY A 252 29.21 8.38 -7.03
CA GLY A 252 30.21 7.41 -7.50
C GLY A 252 29.63 6.25 -8.35
N LYS A 253 28.31 6.10 -8.42
CA LYS A 253 27.63 4.99 -9.12
C LYS A 253 26.91 5.42 -10.40
N LEU A 254 26.68 6.71 -10.60
CA LEU A 254 26.01 7.26 -11.78
C LEU A 254 26.95 7.28 -13.00
N ASP A 255 26.35 7.33 -14.19
CA ASP A 255 27.09 7.52 -15.44
C ASP A 255 27.61 8.97 -15.57
N PRO A 256 28.66 9.21 -16.38
CA PRO A 256 29.28 10.54 -16.50
C PRO A 256 28.33 11.65 -16.93
N GLU A 257 27.35 11.35 -17.79
CA GLU A 257 26.43 12.38 -18.31
C GLU A 257 25.42 12.79 -17.25
N THR A 258 24.80 11.83 -16.56
CA THR A 258 23.90 12.13 -15.43
C THR A 258 24.63 12.91 -14.34
N LEU A 259 25.90 12.59 -14.06
CA LEU A 259 26.71 13.34 -13.08
C LEU A 259 26.99 14.77 -13.50
N ARG A 260 27.24 15.00 -14.79
CA ARG A 260 27.46 16.34 -15.33
C ARG A 260 26.22 17.20 -15.14
N VAL A 261 25.05 16.69 -15.51
CA VAL A 261 23.76 17.40 -15.39
C VAL A 261 23.43 17.67 -13.92
N TRP A 262 23.62 16.70 -13.03
CA TRP A 262 23.43 16.89 -11.59
C TRP A 262 24.34 17.99 -11.03
N THR A 263 25.62 17.98 -11.41
CA THR A 263 26.59 18.97 -10.91
C THR A 263 26.23 20.37 -11.36
N LEU A 264 25.73 20.52 -12.59
CA LEU A 264 25.23 21.80 -13.12
C LEU A 264 24.03 22.31 -12.30
N GLU A 265 23.04 21.47 -12.03
CA GLU A 265 21.85 21.88 -11.26
C GLU A 265 22.19 22.28 -9.81
N GLN A 266 23.22 21.66 -9.23
CA GLN A 266 23.63 21.90 -7.85
C GLN A 266 24.50 23.15 -7.63
N THR A 267 24.95 23.82 -8.69
CA THR A 267 25.76 25.06 -8.56
C THR A 267 25.07 26.18 -7.78
N ASN A 268 23.72 26.18 -7.69
CA ASN A 268 22.93 27.22 -7.02
C ASN A 268 22.22 26.76 -5.72
N LYS A 269 22.35 25.50 -5.29
CA LYS A 269 21.60 24.95 -4.13
C LYS A 269 22.54 24.45 -3.03
N LYS A 270 22.40 24.98 -1.81
CA LYS A 270 23.13 24.50 -0.62
C LYS A 270 22.36 23.32 0.00
N ASN A 271 22.98 22.14 -0.01
CA ASN A 271 22.53 20.89 0.64
C ASN A 271 21.25 20.26 0.04
N PRO A 272 21.37 19.49 -1.06
CA PRO A 272 20.25 18.73 -1.59
C PRO A 272 19.84 17.60 -0.64
N SER A 273 18.54 17.39 -0.46
CA SER A 273 18.03 16.21 0.24
C SER A 273 18.04 14.97 -0.66
N PHE A 274 18.04 13.78 -0.08
CA PHE A 274 17.95 12.54 -0.87
C PHE A 274 16.66 12.50 -1.71
N ALA A 275 15.56 13.07 -1.21
CA ALA A 275 14.30 13.18 -1.96
C ALA A 275 14.44 14.05 -3.23
N GLN A 276 15.20 15.15 -3.15
CA GLN A 276 15.49 15.99 -4.32
C GLN A 276 16.38 15.25 -5.32
N PHE A 277 17.43 14.57 -4.85
CA PHE A 277 18.29 13.76 -5.70
C PHE A 277 17.52 12.62 -6.39
N LYS A 278 16.67 11.90 -5.65
CA LYS A 278 15.78 10.87 -6.18
C LYS A 278 14.86 11.41 -7.27
N SER A 279 14.23 12.56 -7.00
CA SER A 279 13.35 13.22 -7.97
C SER A 279 14.12 13.61 -9.23
N PHE A 280 15.32 14.16 -9.09
CA PHE A 280 16.18 14.48 -10.23
C PHE A 280 16.51 13.23 -11.06
N VAL A 281 17.04 12.17 -10.44
CA VAL A 281 17.46 10.95 -11.15
C VAL A 281 16.29 10.27 -11.86
N LEU A 282 15.09 10.30 -11.27
CA LEU A 282 13.88 9.74 -11.88
C LEU A 282 13.27 10.66 -12.96
N CYS A 283 13.34 11.99 -12.79
CA CYS A 283 12.84 12.98 -13.75
C CYS A 283 13.80 13.21 -14.93
N ASN A 284 15.09 12.90 -14.81
CA ASN A 284 16.05 13.00 -15.93
C ASN A 284 15.66 12.09 -17.12
N ARG A 285 14.70 11.16 -16.90
CA ARG A 285 13.91 10.47 -17.92
C ARG A 285 13.34 11.40 -19.00
N PHE A 286 12.98 12.64 -18.67
CA PHE A 286 12.41 13.60 -19.62
C PHE A 286 13.47 14.31 -20.47
N PHE A 287 14.70 14.46 -19.96
CA PHE A 287 15.74 15.19 -20.69
C PHE A 287 16.46 14.32 -21.72
N SER A 288 16.60 13.02 -21.49
CA SER A 288 17.22 12.10 -22.46
C SER A 288 16.32 11.73 -23.64
N GLN A 289 15.02 12.01 -23.57
CA GLN A 289 14.09 11.88 -24.69
C GLN A 289 13.95 13.16 -25.54
N VAL A 290 14.60 14.28 -25.15
CA VAL A 290 14.55 15.54 -25.90
C VAL A 290 15.90 15.77 -26.60
N PRO A 291 16.02 15.53 -27.91
CA PRO A 291 17.27 15.72 -28.65
C PRO A 291 17.77 17.17 -28.74
N GLU A 292 16.97 18.17 -28.35
CA GLU A 292 17.19 19.59 -28.68
C GLU A 292 18.07 20.41 -27.71
N ARG A 293 18.76 19.80 -26.73
CA ARG A 293 19.69 20.57 -25.86
C ARG A 293 21.15 20.11 -25.90
N LYS A 294 21.57 19.40 -26.95
CA LYS A 294 23.02 19.20 -27.21
C LYS A 294 23.77 20.48 -27.62
N ASN A 295 23.06 21.57 -27.95
CA ASN A 295 23.67 22.80 -28.46
C ASN A 295 23.80 23.96 -27.44
N ILE A 296 23.55 23.75 -26.14
CA ILE A 296 23.68 24.82 -25.13
C ILE A 296 25.01 24.71 -24.35
N CYS A 297 25.93 23.82 -24.74
CA CYS A 297 27.28 23.74 -24.15
C CYS A 297 28.39 23.95 -25.20
N SER A 298 28.13 24.84 -26.16
CA SER A 298 29.17 25.43 -27.01
C SER A 298 28.92 26.92 -27.12
N LEU A 299 29.11 27.65 -26.01
CA LEU A 299 29.39 29.09 -25.94
C LEU A 299 29.92 29.41 -24.53
#